data_AF-A0A2G2YSN7-F1
#
_entry.id   AF-A0A2G2YSN7-F1
#
_cell.length_a   1.000
_cell.length_b   1.000
_cell.length_c   1.000
_cell.angle_alpha   90.00
_cell.angle_beta   90.00
_cell.angle_gamma   90.00
#
_symmetry.space_group_name_H-M   'P 1'
#
loop_
_entity.id
_entity.type
_entity.pdbx_description
1 polymer ?
#
loop_
_entity_poly.entity_id
_entity_poly.type
_entity_poly.pdbx_seq_one_letter_code
_entity_poly.pdbx_strand_id
1 'polypeptide(L)'
;MGGREGLIDTAMKTFETGYIQRLLVKSMEDIMVKYNGTVRNSLGDVIQFLYEEDGMDSVWIETHKLDSLKAKKSTFDALVFDAEVQKLEADKHQLGIDIVIAGENSWPLSVNIQRVPGEMIGCIAAQSTGQSVIQMTLNTFYYAGVSAKNIMLSVPRLREIINVVKKIKTPYISVYLKPEKLSMADIAEKINLEFNDDLTCIFNDDNAEKLILRIRIMNDEAPKGELDESTEN
;
A
#
# COMPACT_ATOMS: atom_id res chain seq x y z
N MET A 1 -13.20 -1.53 31.97
CA MET A 1 -11.96 -0.72 31.78
C MET A 1 -11.80 -0.20 30.35
N GLY A 2 -12.20 -0.93 29.29
CA GLY A 2 -11.93 -0.52 27.89
C GLY A 2 -12.53 0.81 27.39
N GLY A 3 -13.64 1.29 27.96
CA GLY A 3 -14.24 2.57 27.51
C GLY A 3 -13.40 3.82 27.82
N ARG A 4 -12.69 3.83 28.96
CA ARG A 4 -11.80 4.95 29.34
C ARG A 4 -10.53 4.95 28.51
N GLU A 5 -10.00 3.76 28.25
CA GLU A 5 -8.79 3.56 27.45
C GLU A 5 -9.01 3.96 25.99
N GLY A 6 -10.13 3.56 25.40
CA GLY A 6 -10.51 4.00 24.06
C GLY A 6 -10.61 5.53 23.95
N LEU A 7 -11.30 6.19 24.86
CA LEU A 7 -11.42 7.67 24.84
C LEU A 7 -10.06 8.39 24.91
N ILE A 8 -9.14 7.87 25.73
CA ILE A 8 -7.78 8.41 25.84
C ILE A 8 -7.00 8.16 24.54
N ASP A 9 -7.12 6.97 23.97
CA ASP A 9 -6.44 6.57 22.73
C ASP A 9 -6.93 7.38 21.52
N THR A 10 -8.24 7.66 21.41
CA THR A 10 -8.76 8.58 20.38
C THR A 10 -8.15 9.96 20.52
N ALA A 11 -8.15 10.51 21.73
CA ALA A 11 -7.68 11.87 21.98
C ALA A 11 -6.19 12.00 21.61
N MET A 12 -5.36 11.03 22.00
CA MET A 12 -3.94 10.99 21.66
C MET A 12 -3.70 10.83 20.16
N LYS A 13 -4.36 9.85 19.51
CA LYS A 13 -4.18 9.61 18.07
C LYS A 13 -4.73 10.74 17.19
N THR A 14 -5.78 11.45 17.64
CA THR A 14 -6.31 12.62 16.92
C THR A 14 -5.27 13.74 16.83
N PHE A 15 -4.53 13.97 17.92
CA PHE A 15 -3.42 14.91 17.91
C PHE A 15 -2.30 14.47 16.94
N GLU A 16 -1.93 13.19 16.96
CA GLU A 16 -0.88 12.66 16.08
C GLU A 16 -1.24 12.70 14.60
N THR A 17 -2.48 12.34 14.25
CA THR A 17 -2.95 12.36 12.85
C THR A 17 -3.05 13.79 12.31
N GLY A 18 -3.47 14.76 13.13
CA GLY A 18 -3.45 16.18 12.76
C GLY A 18 -2.04 16.72 12.49
N TYR A 19 -1.05 16.29 13.28
CA TYR A 19 0.36 16.63 13.03
C TYR A 19 0.85 16.05 11.70
N ILE A 20 0.59 14.76 11.44
CA ILE A 20 0.97 14.09 10.19
C ILE A 20 0.31 14.77 8.97
N GLN A 21 -0.98 15.10 9.06
CA GLN A 21 -1.71 15.81 8.00
C GLN A 21 -1.06 17.14 7.66
N ARG A 22 -0.75 17.96 8.69
CA ARG A 22 -0.11 19.26 8.50
C ARG A 22 1.29 19.12 7.89
N LEU A 23 2.05 18.11 8.32
CA LEU A 23 3.38 17.82 7.80
C LEU A 23 3.33 17.44 6.31
N LEU A 24 2.40 16.56 5.92
CA LEU A 24 2.20 16.16 4.52
C LEU A 24 1.81 17.35 3.64
N VAL A 25 0.83 18.16 4.07
CA VAL A 25 0.40 19.35 3.32
C VAL A 25 1.57 20.33 3.14
N LYS A 26 2.33 20.60 4.21
CA LYS A 26 3.47 21.52 4.13
C LYS A 26 4.61 21.01 3.26
N SER A 27 4.77 19.70 3.13
CA SER A 27 5.82 19.09 2.31
C SER A 27 5.45 18.98 0.84
N MET A 28 4.16 19.08 0.50
CA MET A 28 3.63 18.85 -0.84
C MET A 28 2.85 20.06 -1.40
N GLU A 29 2.79 21.20 -0.71
CA GLU A 29 2.00 22.37 -1.15
C GLU A 29 2.52 23.05 -2.42
N ASP A 30 3.78 22.79 -2.79
CA ASP A 30 4.46 23.36 -3.95
C ASP A 30 4.34 22.50 -5.23
N ILE A 31 3.75 21.30 -5.13
CA ILE A 31 3.64 20.35 -6.23
C ILE A 31 2.39 20.63 -7.06
N MET A 32 2.59 20.89 -8.36
CA MET A 32 1.51 21.14 -9.31
C MET A 32 1.78 20.52 -10.69
N VAL A 33 0.71 20.22 -11.43
CA VAL A 33 0.82 19.80 -12.83
C VAL A 33 0.97 21.02 -13.73
N LYS A 34 1.93 20.93 -14.65
CA LYS A 34 2.18 21.95 -15.67
C LYS A 34 1.46 21.58 -16.97
N TYR A 35 1.30 22.56 -17.86
CA TYR A 35 0.61 22.40 -19.15
C TYR A 35 1.18 21.32 -20.07
N ASN A 36 2.42 20.90 -19.85
CA ASN A 36 3.05 19.82 -20.60
C ASN A 36 2.76 18.42 -20.01
N GLY A 37 1.87 18.30 -19.02
CA GLY A 37 1.54 17.04 -18.34
C GLY A 37 2.54 16.60 -17.26
N THR A 38 3.68 17.30 -17.11
CA THR A 38 4.68 16.99 -16.09
C THR A 38 4.28 17.56 -14.72
N VAL A 39 4.57 16.81 -13.65
CA VAL A 39 4.42 17.26 -12.26
C VAL A 39 5.72 17.93 -11.83
N ARG A 40 5.64 19.18 -11.38
CA ARG A 40 6.83 19.97 -10.98
C ARG A 40 6.65 20.64 -9.64
N ASN A 41 7.76 20.88 -8.96
CA ASN A 41 7.85 21.76 -7.81
C ASN A 41 7.81 23.25 -8.26
N SER A 42 7.57 24.17 -7.33
CA SER A 42 7.78 25.61 -7.42
C SER A 42 9.13 26.03 -8.03
N LEU A 43 10.21 25.30 -7.75
CA LEU A 43 11.56 25.56 -8.33
C LEU A 43 11.68 25.17 -9.82
N GLY A 44 10.69 24.46 -10.37
CA GLY A 44 10.71 23.97 -11.74
C GLY A 44 11.34 22.58 -11.90
N ASP A 45 11.80 21.96 -10.82
CA ASP A 45 12.27 20.57 -10.80
C ASP A 45 11.13 19.62 -11.15
N VAL A 46 11.41 18.66 -12.04
CA VAL A 46 10.45 17.63 -12.46
C VAL A 46 10.45 16.50 -11.46
N ILE A 47 9.29 16.27 -10.82
CA ILE A 47 9.09 15.16 -9.87
C ILE A 47 8.60 13.93 -10.63
N GLN A 48 7.66 14.11 -11.56
CA GLN A 48 7.09 13.04 -12.36
C GLN A 48 6.89 13.51 -13.81
N PHE A 49 7.18 12.63 -14.78
CA PHE A 49 7.04 12.96 -16.20
C PHE A 49 5.59 13.03 -16.67
N LEU A 50 4.72 12.21 -16.10
CA LEU A 50 3.29 12.18 -16.38
C LEU A 50 2.56 11.99 -15.05
N TYR A 51 1.52 12.80 -14.81
CA TYR A 51 0.69 12.66 -13.60
C TYR A 51 0.18 11.22 -13.45
N GLU A 52 0.30 10.62 -12.26
CA GLU A 52 -0.17 9.24 -11.98
C GLU A 52 0.36 8.15 -12.92
N GLU A 53 1.42 8.43 -13.68
CA GLU A 53 1.98 7.55 -14.73
C GLU A 53 1.03 7.26 -15.91
N ASP A 54 -0.21 7.75 -15.88
CA ASP A 54 -1.24 7.56 -16.91
C ASP A 54 -1.85 8.88 -17.42
N GLY A 55 -1.68 9.99 -16.70
CA GLY A 55 -2.21 11.32 -17.01
C GLY A 55 -3.71 11.46 -16.78
N MET A 56 -4.36 10.46 -16.17
CA MET A 56 -5.80 10.44 -15.97
C MET A 56 -6.19 11.11 -14.65
N ASP A 57 -7.41 11.63 -14.57
CA ASP A 57 -7.98 12.15 -13.34
C ASP A 57 -8.72 11.03 -12.60
N SER A 58 -8.27 10.78 -11.36
CA SER A 58 -8.83 9.83 -10.40
C SER A 58 -10.36 9.87 -10.25
N VAL A 59 -11.01 11.01 -10.49
CA VAL A 59 -12.49 11.16 -10.38
C VAL A 59 -13.24 10.25 -11.37
N TRP A 60 -12.63 9.97 -12.52
CA TRP A 60 -13.25 9.20 -13.60
C TRP A 60 -12.74 7.75 -13.67
N ILE A 61 -11.84 7.35 -12.77
CA ILE A 61 -11.26 6.01 -12.74
C ILE A 61 -12.19 5.06 -12.00
N GLU A 62 -12.61 3.99 -12.67
CA GLU A 62 -13.41 2.91 -12.08
C GLU A 62 -12.62 1.61 -11.98
N THR A 63 -12.91 0.82 -10.93
CA THR A 63 -12.27 -0.48 -10.73
C THR A 63 -12.91 -1.53 -11.65
N HIS A 64 -12.19 -1.91 -12.69
CA HIS A 64 -12.59 -3.01 -13.57
C HIS A 64 -11.89 -4.33 -13.20
N LYS A 65 -12.63 -5.43 -13.22
CA LYS A 65 -12.07 -6.78 -13.05
C LYS A 65 -11.57 -7.30 -14.39
N LEU A 66 -10.32 -7.73 -14.43
CA LEU A 66 -9.75 -8.41 -15.59
C LEU A 66 -9.95 -9.92 -15.44
N ASP A 67 -11.01 -10.44 -16.06
CA ASP A 67 -11.37 -11.87 -16.01
C ASP A 67 -10.32 -12.77 -16.69
N SER A 68 -9.53 -12.19 -17.59
CA SER A 68 -8.49 -12.85 -18.36
C SER A 68 -7.28 -13.27 -17.51
N LEU A 69 -6.97 -12.57 -16.41
CA LEU A 69 -5.77 -12.83 -15.60
C LEU A 69 -5.82 -14.15 -14.80
N LYS A 70 -7.03 -14.67 -14.53
CA LYS A 70 -7.24 -15.93 -13.78
C LYS A 70 -7.57 -17.13 -14.67
N ALA A 71 -7.68 -16.93 -15.98
CA ALA A 71 -8.04 -18.01 -16.89
C ALA A 71 -6.87 -19.00 -17.04
N LYS A 72 -7.20 -20.29 -17.17
CA LYS A 72 -6.21 -21.29 -17.59
C LYS A 72 -5.79 -21.00 -19.03
N LYS A 73 -4.53 -21.28 -19.36
CA LYS A 73 -3.94 -20.98 -20.69
C LYS A 73 -4.82 -21.45 -21.86
N SER A 74 -5.36 -22.67 -21.79
CA SER A 74 -6.24 -23.23 -22.84
C SER A 74 -7.58 -22.50 -23.00
N THR A 75 -8.18 -22.03 -21.90
CA THR A 75 -9.42 -21.25 -21.91
C THR A 75 -9.16 -19.79 -22.28
N PHE A 76 -8.00 -19.25 -21.91
CA PHE A 76 -7.56 -17.92 -22.29
C PHE A 76 -7.39 -17.81 -23.81
N ASP A 77 -6.68 -18.77 -24.42
CA ASP A 77 -6.43 -18.77 -25.87
C ASP A 77 -7.73 -18.88 -26.69
N ALA A 78 -8.75 -19.59 -26.17
CA ALA A 78 -10.03 -19.78 -26.86
C ALA A 78 -11.05 -18.63 -26.65
N LEU A 79 -11.00 -17.93 -25.50
CA LEU A 79 -11.97 -16.87 -25.16
C LEU A 79 -11.44 -15.47 -25.40
N VAL A 80 -10.14 -15.24 -25.13
CA VAL A 80 -9.57 -13.89 -25.09
C VAL A 80 -9.02 -13.50 -26.45
N PHE A 81 -8.33 -14.40 -27.16
CA PHE A 81 -7.72 -14.06 -28.45
C PHE A 81 -8.76 -13.69 -29.51
N ASP A 82 -9.80 -14.51 -29.72
CA ASP A 82 -10.82 -14.22 -30.73
C ASP A 82 -11.71 -13.03 -30.34
N ALA A 83 -12.04 -12.88 -29.06
CA ALA A 83 -12.89 -11.77 -28.59
C ALA A 83 -12.13 -10.43 -28.54
N GLU A 84 -10.86 -10.41 -28.11
CA GLU A 84 -10.03 -9.19 -28.16
C GLU A 84 -9.66 -8.83 -29.59
N VAL A 85 -9.36 -9.79 -30.47
CA VAL A 85 -9.11 -9.51 -31.90
C VAL A 85 -10.37 -8.93 -32.54
N GLN A 86 -11.55 -9.49 -32.28
CA GLN A 86 -12.81 -8.92 -32.80
C GLN A 86 -13.10 -7.53 -32.22
N LYS A 87 -12.83 -7.31 -30.93
CA LYS A 87 -13.04 -5.99 -30.31
C LYS A 87 -12.04 -4.97 -30.82
N LEU A 88 -10.77 -5.35 -31.01
CA LEU A 88 -9.74 -4.52 -31.63
C LEU A 88 -10.03 -4.24 -33.11
N GLU A 89 -10.59 -5.20 -33.85
CA GLU A 89 -11.02 -5.01 -35.24
C GLU A 89 -12.23 -4.08 -35.33
N ALA A 90 -13.18 -4.19 -34.41
CA ALA A 90 -14.32 -3.27 -34.30
C ALA A 90 -13.86 -1.85 -33.93
N ASP A 91 -12.99 -1.71 -32.92
CA ASP A 91 -12.40 -0.42 -32.53
C ASP A 91 -11.58 0.16 -33.70
N LYS A 92 -10.78 -0.65 -34.40
CA LYS A 92 -10.01 -0.24 -35.59
C LYS A 92 -10.91 0.23 -36.74
N HIS A 93 -12.06 -0.42 -36.94
CA HIS A 93 -13.03 -0.01 -37.95
C HIS A 93 -13.74 1.29 -37.55
N GLN A 94 -14.09 1.46 -36.28
CA GLN A 94 -14.70 2.67 -35.75
C GLN A 94 -13.74 3.87 -35.83
N LEU A 95 -12.46 3.66 -35.53
CA LEU A 95 -11.40 4.66 -35.71
C LEU A 95 -11.17 5.03 -37.17
N GLY A 96 -11.23 4.04 -38.08
CA GLY A 96 -11.12 4.27 -39.51
C GLY A 96 -12.26 5.12 -40.07
N ILE A 97 -13.42 5.16 -39.41
CA ILE A 97 -14.57 5.97 -39.81
C ILE A 97 -14.51 7.35 -39.15
N ASP A 98 -14.25 7.44 -37.85
CA ASP A 98 -14.37 8.69 -37.11
C ASP A 98 -13.12 9.61 -37.26
N ILE A 99 -11.90 9.05 -37.32
CA ILE A 99 -10.66 9.84 -37.44
C ILE A 99 -10.44 10.35 -38.88
N VAL A 100 -10.75 9.52 -39.88
CA VAL A 100 -10.49 9.86 -41.30
C VAL A 100 -11.41 10.97 -41.81
N ILE A 101 -12.62 11.09 -41.26
CA ILE A 101 -13.56 12.16 -41.63
C ILE A 101 -13.25 13.48 -40.89
N ALA A 102 -12.73 13.40 -39.65
CA ALA A 102 -12.45 14.58 -38.82
C ALA A 102 -11.03 15.17 -38.97
N GLY A 103 -10.05 14.40 -39.47
CA GLY A 103 -8.68 14.89 -39.70
C GLY A 103 -7.84 15.10 -38.43
N GLU A 104 -8.35 14.73 -37.26
CA GLU A 104 -7.64 14.81 -35.99
C GLU A 104 -7.02 13.46 -35.62
N ASN A 105 -5.68 13.40 -35.51
CA ASN A 105 -4.93 12.18 -35.19
C ASN A 105 -4.91 11.83 -33.69
N SER A 106 -5.66 12.56 -32.86
CA SER A 106 -5.83 12.23 -31.45
C SER A 106 -7.15 11.50 -31.28
N TRP A 107 -7.10 10.31 -30.70
CA TRP A 107 -8.28 9.63 -30.19
C TRP A 107 -9.14 10.63 -29.41
N PRO A 108 -10.45 10.74 -29.65
CA PRO A 108 -11.34 11.41 -28.73
C PRO A 108 -11.47 10.49 -27.51
N LEU A 109 -10.42 10.43 -26.70
CA LEU A 109 -10.62 10.16 -25.28
C LEU A 109 -11.65 11.17 -24.83
N SER A 110 -12.63 10.73 -24.04
CA SER A 110 -13.59 11.65 -23.42
C SER A 110 -12.77 12.80 -22.86
N VAL A 111 -12.93 13.99 -23.44
CA VAL A 111 -12.01 15.15 -23.31
C VAL A 111 -11.90 15.65 -21.84
N ASN A 112 -12.62 14.98 -20.94
CA ASN A 112 -12.76 15.26 -19.52
C ASN A 112 -12.03 14.27 -18.60
N ILE A 113 -11.36 13.22 -19.10
CA ILE A 113 -10.64 12.25 -18.24
C ILE A 113 -9.23 12.74 -17.92
N GLN A 114 -8.61 13.57 -18.78
CA GLN A 114 -7.28 14.09 -18.51
C GLN A 114 -7.33 15.17 -17.43
N ARG A 115 -6.41 15.10 -16.48
CA ARG A 115 -6.37 16.05 -15.37
C ARG A 115 -6.07 17.48 -15.85
N VAL A 116 -6.74 18.46 -15.25
CA VAL A 116 -6.62 19.87 -15.65
C VAL A 116 -5.22 20.40 -15.31
N PRO A 117 -4.49 20.98 -16.27
CA PRO A 117 -3.19 21.57 -16.00
C PRO A 117 -3.32 22.81 -15.10
N GLY A 118 -2.37 22.98 -14.18
CA GLY A 118 -2.37 24.08 -13.21
C GLY A 118 -2.95 23.71 -11.84
N GLU A 119 -3.48 22.51 -11.68
CA GLU A 119 -4.05 22.06 -10.41
C GLU A 119 -2.96 21.77 -9.35
N MET A 120 -3.24 22.11 -8.10
CA MET A 120 -2.37 21.86 -6.95
C MET A 120 -2.56 20.43 -6.44
N ILE A 121 -1.90 19.50 -7.11
CA ILE A 121 -2.04 18.06 -6.86
C ILE A 121 -1.43 17.65 -5.52
N GLY A 122 -0.33 18.26 -5.10
CA GLY A 122 0.32 17.85 -3.86
C GLY A 122 -0.54 18.06 -2.62
N CYS A 123 -1.35 19.12 -2.59
CA CYS A 123 -2.35 19.32 -1.53
C CYS A 123 -3.42 18.21 -1.53
N ILE A 124 -3.88 17.80 -2.71
CA ILE A 124 -4.92 16.77 -2.86
C ILE A 124 -4.39 15.40 -2.46
N ALA A 125 -3.17 15.06 -2.88
CA ALA A 125 -2.47 13.84 -2.50
C ALA A 125 -2.19 13.77 -0.98
N ALA A 126 -1.71 14.88 -0.40
CA ALA A 126 -1.48 15.00 1.04
C ALA A 126 -2.78 14.80 1.83
N GLN A 127 -3.87 15.44 1.43
CA GLN A 127 -5.16 15.31 2.09
C GLN A 127 -5.75 13.91 1.98
N SER A 128 -5.70 13.30 0.79
CA SER A 128 -6.16 11.93 0.55
C SER A 128 -5.42 10.93 1.43
N THR A 129 -4.10 11.06 1.52
CA THR A 129 -3.26 10.22 2.36
C THR A 129 -3.61 10.40 3.83
N GLY A 130 -3.66 11.64 4.36
CA GLY A 130 -3.90 11.84 5.78
C GLY A 130 -5.34 11.56 6.24
N GLN A 131 -6.34 11.67 5.36
CA GLN A 131 -7.70 11.20 5.65
C GLN A 131 -7.72 9.69 5.94
N SER A 132 -6.95 8.90 5.19
CA SER A 132 -6.80 7.47 5.46
C SER A 132 -6.18 7.20 6.84
N VAL A 133 -5.22 8.02 7.28
CA VAL A 133 -4.58 7.90 8.61
C VAL A 133 -5.57 8.18 9.74
N ILE A 134 -6.44 9.19 9.57
CA ILE A 134 -7.51 9.50 10.51
C ILE A 134 -8.48 8.31 10.61
N GLN A 135 -8.83 7.67 9.49
CA GLN A 135 -9.70 6.49 9.49
C GLN A 135 -9.06 5.27 10.19
N MET A 136 -7.75 5.07 10.01
CA MET A 136 -7.02 3.99 10.71
C MET A 136 -7.06 4.15 12.24
N THR A 137 -7.10 5.39 12.72
CA THR A 137 -7.24 5.69 14.16
C THR A 137 -8.60 5.24 14.68
N LEU A 138 -9.68 5.59 13.97
CA LEU A 138 -11.06 5.26 14.35
C LEU A 138 -11.35 3.76 14.36
N ASN A 139 -10.74 3.01 13.43
CA ASN A 139 -10.93 1.56 13.34
C ASN A 139 -10.32 0.76 14.51
N THR A 140 -9.44 1.37 15.33
CA THR A 140 -8.85 0.67 16.49
C THR A 140 -9.91 0.24 17.52
N PHE A 141 -11.02 0.98 17.63
CA PHE A 141 -12.10 0.70 18.58
C PHE A 141 -12.82 -0.63 18.35
N TYR A 142 -13.01 -1.01 17.10
CA TYR A 142 -13.80 -2.19 16.75
C TYR A 142 -13.00 -3.49 16.94
N TYR A 143 -11.67 -3.41 16.94
CA TYR A 143 -10.77 -4.57 17.04
C TYR A 143 -10.13 -4.75 18.43
N ALA A 144 -10.43 -3.89 19.40
CA ALA A 144 -9.85 -3.90 20.75
C ALA A 144 -10.18 -5.15 21.61
N GLY A 145 -10.86 -6.16 21.05
CA GLY A 145 -11.20 -7.42 21.73
C GLY A 145 -10.87 -8.70 20.94
N VAL A 146 -10.27 -8.60 19.74
CA VAL A 146 -9.82 -9.78 18.99
C VAL A 146 -8.34 -9.94 19.26
N SER A 147 -7.96 -11.06 19.90
CA SER A 147 -6.57 -11.47 20.22
C SER A 147 -5.72 -11.79 18.98
N ALA A 148 -5.90 -11.04 17.90
CA ALA A 148 -5.00 -11.00 16.77
C ALA A 148 -4.16 -9.73 16.94
N LYS A 149 -3.09 -9.84 17.75
CA LYS A 149 -1.97 -8.89 17.78
C LYS A 149 -1.60 -8.50 16.34
N ASN A 150 -1.93 -7.27 15.90
CA ASN A 150 -1.23 -6.48 14.88
C ASN A 150 -2.01 -5.28 14.28
N ILE A 151 -3.19 -4.90 14.78
CA ILE A 151 -3.91 -3.74 14.22
C ILE A 151 -3.45 -2.39 14.83
N MET A 152 -2.67 -2.41 15.92
CA MET A 152 -2.24 -1.20 16.62
C MET A 152 -1.05 -0.43 16.01
N LEU A 153 -0.45 -0.88 14.91
CA LEU A 153 0.78 -0.25 14.39
C LEU A 153 0.59 0.82 13.33
N SER A 154 -0.59 1.05 12.77
CA SER A 154 -0.74 1.88 11.58
C SER A 154 -0.17 3.30 11.70
N VAL A 155 -0.62 4.08 12.69
CA VAL A 155 -0.18 5.47 12.89
C VAL A 155 1.27 5.58 13.40
N PRO A 156 1.70 4.82 14.43
CA PRO A 156 3.09 4.83 14.86
C PRO A 156 4.05 4.40 13.73
N ARG A 157 3.66 3.40 12.93
CA ARG A 157 4.45 2.93 11.79
C ARG A 157 4.55 3.98 10.70
N LEU A 158 3.45 4.64 10.38
CA LEU A 158 3.46 5.73 9.40
C LEU A 158 4.38 6.87 9.85
N ARG A 159 4.36 7.21 11.14
CA ARG A 159 5.27 8.21 11.73
C ARG A 159 6.74 7.81 11.62
N GLU A 160 7.07 6.54 11.80
CA GLU A 160 8.44 6.04 11.59
C GLU A 160 8.89 6.18 10.14
N ILE A 161 8.00 5.87 9.19
CA ILE A 161 8.27 5.94 7.75
C ILE A 161 8.48 7.39 7.32
N ILE A 162 7.57 8.30 7.68
CA ILE A 162 7.61 9.71 7.26
C ILE A 162 8.86 10.41 7.83
N ASN A 163 9.22 10.14 9.09
CA ASN A 163 10.38 10.77 9.72
C ASN A 163 11.71 10.05 9.43
N VAL A 164 11.69 8.95 8.67
CA VAL A 164 12.87 8.14 8.33
C VAL A 164 13.72 7.85 9.58
N VAL A 165 13.10 7.21 10.56
CA VAL A 165 13.74 6.94 11.86
C VAL A 165 14.82 5.86 11.71
N LYS A 166 16.05 6.16 12.17
CA LYS A 166 17.18 5.20 12.12
C LYS A 166 16.95 3.94 12.96
N LYS A 167 16.34 4.08 14.14
CA LYS A 167 15.99 2.98 15.04
C LYS A 167 14.48 2.70 14.94
N ILE A 168 14.11 1.63 14.25
CA ILE A 168 12.72 1.19 14.11
C ILE A 168 12.29 0.41 15.36
N LYS A 169 11.07 0.59 15.85
CA LYS A 169 10.58 -0.12 17.06
C LYS A 169 10.43 -1.63 16.86
N THR A 170 10.00 -2.06 15.68
CA THR A 170 9.73 -3.48 15.37
C THR A 170 10.38 -3.90 14.05
N PRO A 171 11.73 -4.06 13.99
CA PRO A 171 12.40 -4.57 12.80
C PRO A 171 12.05 -6.05 12.59
N TYR A 172 11.69 -6.43 11.37
CA TYR A 172 11.48 -7.82 11.00
C TYR A 172 11.96 -8.09 9.57
N ILE A 173 12.33 -9.33 9.31
CA ILE A 173 12.70 -9.83 7.99
C ILE A 173 11.87 -11.07 7.67
N SER A 174 11.46 -11.22 6.41
CA SER A 174 10.77 -12.42 5.92
C SER A 174 11.70 -13.17 4.97
N VAL A 175 12.09 -14.38 5.37
CA VAL A 175 12.99 -15.26 4.61
C VAL A 175 12.14 -16.33 3.92
N TYR A 176 12.28 -16.44 2.60
CA TYR A 176 11.62 -17.46 1.80
C TYR A 176 12.56 -18.64 1.62
N LEU A 177 12.10 -19.82 2.00
CA LEU A 177 12.90 -21.04 1.98
C LEU A 177 12.50 -21.91 0.78
N LYS A 178 13.51 -22.53 0.15
CA LYS A 178 13.28 -23.53 -0.89
C LYS A 178 12.87 -24.85 -0.24
N PRO A 179 11.91 -25.60 -0.80
CA PRO A 179 11.31 -26.77 -0.16
C PRO A 179 12.21 -28.02 -0.16
N GLU A 180 13.50 -27.90 -0.47
CA GLU A 180 14.21 -29.08 -0.94
C GLU A 180 14.56 -30.10 0.14
N LYS A 181 14.92 -29.76 1.41
CA LYS A 181 15.41 -30.80 2.37
C LYS A 181 15.32 -30.55 3.90
N LEU A 182 14.79 -29.42 4.41
CA LEU A 182 14.77 -29.16 5.86
C LEU A 182 13.36 -28.81 6.34
N SER A 183 12.98 -29.29 7.54
CA SER A 183 11.78 -28.85 8.24
C SER A 183 11.97 -27.43 8.79
N MET A 184 10.92 -26.60 8.76
CA MET A 184 10.93 -25.27 9.35
C MET A 184 11.25 -25.30 10.85
N ALA A 185 10.82 -26.37 11.55
CA ALA A 185 11.03 -26.51 12.99
C ALA A 185 12.53 -26.63 13.33
N ASP A 186 13.27 -27.48 12.61
CA ASP A 186 14.70 -27.70 12.83
C ASP A 186 15.52 -26.42 12.59
N ILE A 187 15.10 -25.62 11.59
CA ILE A 187 15.75 -24.34 11.27
C ILE A 187 15.48 -23.32 12.38
N ALA A 188 14.22 -23.20 12.82
CA ALA A 188 13.85 -22.28 13.89
C ALA A 188 14.53 -22.63 15.21
N GLU A 189 14.62 -23.92 15.55
CA GLU A 189 15.28 -24.38 16.77
C GLU A 189 16.78 -24.08 16.75
N LYS A 190 17.48 -24.34 15.62
CA LYS A 190 18.91 -23.98 15.50
C LYS A 190 19.15 -22.48 15.65
N ILE A 191 18.31 -21.65 15.07
CA ILE A 191 18.44 -20.20 15.18
C ILE A 191 18.21 -19.76 16.63
N ASN A 192 17.19 -20.29 17.29
CA ASN A 192 16.92 -19.96 18.69
C ASN A 192 18.04 -20.45 19.62
N LEU A 193 18.66 -21.60 19.34
CA LEU A 193 19.80 -22.10 20.11
C LEU A 193 21.07 -21.27 19.94
N GLU A 194 21.31 -20.73 18.74
CA GLU A 194 22.51 -19.95 18.44
C GLU A 194 22.39 -18.49 18.90
N PHE A 195 21.18 -17.91 18.85
CA PHE A 195 20.92 -16.49 19.11
C PHE A 195 20.08 -16.20 20.37
N ASN A 196 19.61 -17.23 21.11
CA ASN A 196 18.85 -17.17 22.37
C ASN A 196 17.80 -16.05 22.47
N ASP A 197 18.19 -14.89 23.00
CA ASP A 197 17.30 -13.78 23.38
C ASP A 197 17.25 -12.64 22.36
N ASP A 198 18.18 -12.62 21.38
CA ASP A 198 18.31 -11.50 20.44
C ASP A 198 17.31 -11.60 19.28
N LEU A 199 16.82 -12.81 18.97
CA LEU A 199 15.98 -13.10 17.81
C LEU A 199 14.70 -13.84 18.21
N THR A 200 13.57 -13.40 17.68
CA THR A 200 12.30 -14.13 17.73
C THR A 200 11.97 -14.65 16.34
N CYS A 201 11.78 -15.97 16.22
CA CYS A 201 11.41 -16.63 14.98
C CYS A 201 9.91 -17.00 14.95
N ILE A 202 9.22 -16.67 13.87
CA ILE A 202 7.85 -17.09 13.56
C ILE A 202 7.90 -17.81 12.22
N PHE A 203 7.65 -19.11 12.21
CA PHE A 203 7.63 -19.92 11.00
C PHE A 203 6.21 -20.32 10.60
N ASN A 204 6.02 -20.54 9.30
CA ASN A 204 4.80 -21.14 8.77
C ASN A 204 4.92 -22.67 8.80
N ASP A 205 3.78 -23.37 8.75
CA ASP A 205 3.76 -24.84 8.69
C ASP A 205 4.40 -25.36 7.39
N ASP A 206 5.03 -26.54 7.46
CA ASP A 206 5.72 -27.22 6.36
C ASP A 206 4.74 -27.60 5.21
N ASN A 207 3.44 -27.66 5.49
CA ASN A 207 2.40 -27.97 4.50
C ASN A 207 1.94 -26.75 3.66
N ALA A 208 2.52 -25.56 3.87
CA ALA A 208 2.16 -24.37 3.11
C ALA A 208 2.82 -24.34 1.72
N GLU A 209 2.11 -23.78 0.72
CA GLU A 209 2.66 -23.58 -0.64
C GLU A 209 3.97 -22.74 -0.66
N LYS A 210 4.13 -21.89 0.36
CA LYS A 210 5.32 -21.06 0.56
C LYS A 210 5.81 -21.22 1.98
N LEU A 211 7.03 -21.72 2.10
CA LEU A 211 7.76 -21.82 3.36
C LEU A 211 8.35 -20.46 3.70
N ILE A 212 7.82 -19.84 4.75
CA ILE A 212 8.17 -18.48 5.16
C ILE A 212 8.60 -18.51 6.62
N LEU A 213 9.80 -18.01 6.88
CA LEU A 213 10.32 -17.76 8.21
C LEU A 213 10.42 -16.25 8.44
N ARG A 214 9.72 -15.75 9.44
CA ARG A 214 9.78 -14.34 9.85
C ARG A 214 10.67 -14.24 11.08
N ILE A 215 11.74 -13.47 10.98
CA ILE A 215 12.68 -13.25 12.07
C ILE A 215 12.54 -11.81 12.54
N ARG A 216 12.41 -11.59 13.85
CA ARG A 216 12.37 -10.29 14.50
C ARG A 216 13.58 -10.13 15.39
N ILE A 217 14.22 -8.98 15.32
CA ILE A 217 15.33 -8.63 16.23
C ILE A 217 14.71 -7.98 17.47
N MET A 218 15.08 -8.48 18.65
CA MET A 218 14.72 -7.87 19.92
C MET A 218 15.78 -6.81 20.24
N ASN A 219 15.37 -5.54 20.27
CA ASN A 219 16.22 -4.48 20.81
C ASN A 219 15.99 -4.41 22.33
N ASP A 220 17.08 -4.38 23.11
CA ASP A 220 17.08 -4.27 24.58
C ASP A 220 16.33 -3.04 25.16
N GLU A 221 15.88 -2.11 24.31
CA GLU A 221 15.15 -0.90 24.70
C GLU A 221 13.62 -1.09 24.77
N ALA A 222 13.07 -2.29 24.50
CA ALA A 222 11.65 -2.56 24.74
C ALA A 222 11.42 -2.90 26.22
N PRO A 223 10.53 -2.19 26.96
CA PRO A 223 10.26 -2.54 28.34
C PRO A 223 9.70 -3.95 28.40
N LYS A 224 10.41 -4.84 29.10
CA LYS A 224 9.91 -6.14 29.56
C LYS A 224 8.71 -5.89 30.47
N GLY A 225 7.52 -5.84 29.91
CA GLY A 225 6.29 -5.62 30.66
C GLY A 225 5.10 -5.71 29.74
N GLU A 226 4.74 -6.94 29.34
CA GLU A 226 3.39 -7.39 28.94
C GLU A 226 3.44 -8.77 28.23
N LEU A 227 4.28 -9.71 28.70
CA LEU A 227 4.34 -11.06 28.12
C LEU A 227 4.27 -12.22 29.12
N ASP A 228 4.14 -11.97 30.42
CA ASP A 228 3.94 -13.04 31.41
C ASP A 228 2.61 -12.88 32.14
N GLU A 229 1.52 -13.29 31.50
CA GLU A 229 0.31 -13.76 32.19
C GLU A 229 -0.60 -14.48 31.19
N SER A 230 -0.29 -15.75 30.89
CA SER A 230 -1.28 -16.80 30.55
C SER A 230 -0.62 -18.11 30.10
N THR A 231 0.23 -18.67 30.96
CA THR A 231 0.38 -20.13 31.06
C THR A 231 0.47 -20.47 32.53
N GLU A 232 -0.67 -20.43 33.22
CA GLU A 232 -0.94 -21.27 34.38
C GLU A 232 -2.45 -21.22 34.72
N ASN A 233 -3.01 -22.42 34.85
CA ASN A 233 -4.40 -22.83 35.12
C ASN A 233 -5.28 -23.17 33.90
#